data_AF-A0A7D5Q971-F1
#
_entry.id   AF-A0A7D5Q971-F1
#
_cell.length_a   1.000
_cell.length_b   1.000
_cell.length_c   1.000
_cell.angle_alpha   90.00
_cell.angle_beta   90.00
_cell.angle_gamma   90.00
#
_symmetry.space_group_name_H-M   'P 1'
#
loop_
_entity.id
_entity.type
_entity.pdbx_description
1 polymer ?
#
loop_
_entity_poly.entity_id
_entity_poly.type
_entity_poly.pdbx_seq_one_letter_code
_entity_poly.pdbx_strand_id
1 'polypeptide(L)'
;MSDEDADGSTFERELENARTLLEADDVTAVHVGVVHGEEVDTAFAQTADDPHEEGLRALTLLATHLRLVAEEAGVDYETVAADAASLAGSVEELPDVGDRDAESVGDSEREG
;
A
#
# COMPACT_ATOMS: atom_id res chain seq x y z
N MET A 1 -29.79 15.38 -4.72
CA MET A 1 -28.38 14.94 -4.86
C MET A 1 -28.38 13.52 -4.36
N SER A 2 -28.03 12.59 -5.23
CA SER A 2 -27.97 11.17 -4.86
C SER A 2 -26.71 10.95 -4.03
N ASP A 3 -26.69 9.96 -3.12
CA ASP A 3 -25.50 9.65 -2.31
C ASP A 3 -24.24 9.41 -3.17
N GLU A 4 -24.43 8.83 -4.36
CA GLU A 4 -23.37 8.58 -5.36
C GLU A 4 -22.71 9.88 -5.91
N ASP A 5 -23.46 10.97 -6.02
CA ASP A 5 -22.92 12.29 -6.40
C ASP A 5 -22.15 12.95 -5.24
N ALA A 6 -22.52 12.64 -3.98
CA ALA A 6 -21.88 13.16 -2.79
C ALA A 6 -20.54 12.43 -2.50
N ASP A 7 -20.51 11.12 -2.70
CA ASP A 7 -19.30 10.30 -2.56
C ASP A 7 -18.25 10.64 -3.63
N GLY A 8 -18.66 10.84 -4.89
CA GLY A 8 -17.78 11.31 -5.95
C GLY A 8 -17.13 12.66 -5.63
N SER A 9 -17.91 13.60 -5.08
CA SER A 9 -17.39 14.91 -4.66
C SER A 9 -16.45 14.85 -3.45
N THR A 10 -16.66 13.88 -2.55
CA THR A 10 -15.80 13.66 -1.39
C THR A 10 -14.47 13.05 -1.83
N PHE A 11 -14.51 12.03 -2.69
CA PHE A 11 -13.30 11.42 -3.27
C PHE A 11 -12.44 12.44 -4.01
N GLU A 12 -13.04 13.24 -4.91
CA GLU A 12 -12.32 14.27 -5.67
C GLU A 12 -11.65 15.29 -4.74
N ARG A 13 -12.33 15.71 -3.67
CA ARG A 13 -11.80 16.64 -2.67
C ARG A 13 -10.63 16.05 -1.88
N GLU A 14 -10.77 14.81 -1.39
CA GLU A 14 -9.68 14.17 -0.64
C GLU A 14 -8.47 13.88 -1.55
N LEU A 15 -8.70 13.56 -2.82
CA LEU A 15 -7.64 13.40 -3.81
C LEU A 15 -6.91 14.73 -4.09
N GLU A 16 -7.62 15.85 -4.23
CA GLU A 16 -7.02 17.17 -4.37
C GLU A 16 -6.21 17.57 -3.13
N ASN A 17 -6.75 17.31 -1.93
CA ASN A 17 -6.05 17.53 -0.68
C ASN A 17 -4.76 16.70 -0.60
N ALA A 18 -4.81 15.41 -0.95
CA ALA A 18 -3.63 14.55 -0.98
C ALA A 18 -2.55 15.08 -1.94
N ARG A 19 -2.94 15.52 -3.15
CA ARG A 19 -2.00 16.13 -4.10
C ARG A 19 -1.36 17.40 -3.54
N THR A 20 -2.16 18.25 -2.90
CA THR A 20 -1.66 19.49 -2.26
C THR A 20 -0.64 19.19 -1.16
N LEU A 21 -0.88 18.15 -0.34
CA LEU A 21 0.08 17.72 0.68
C LEU A 21 1.39 17.21 0.08
N LEU A 22 1.34 16.52 -1.06
CA LEU A 22 2.52 16.00 -1.75
C LEU A 22 3.34 17.09 -2.46
N GLU A 23 2.74 18.24 -2.77
CA GLU A 23 3.41 19.38 -3.38
C GLU A 23 4.20 20.24 -2.37
N ALA A 24 4.10 19.95 -1.07
CA ALA A 24 4.81 20.71 -0.05
C ALA A 24 6.34 20.46 -0.08
N ASP A 25 7.13 21.54 -0.02
CA ASP A 25 8.59 21.49 -0.11
C ASP A 25 9.28 20.87 1.12
N ASP A 26 8.56 20.72 2.23
CA ASP A 26 9.05 20.26 3.53
C ASP A 26 8.57 18.85 3.91
N VAL A 27 8.05 18.07 2.96
CA VAL A 27 7.67 16.67 3.20
C VAL A 27 8.92 15.83 3.48
N THR A 28 9.04 15.33 4.70
CA THR A 28 10.17 14.48 5.13
C THR A 28 9.86 12.99 5.11
N ALA A 29 8.59 12.61 5.02
CA ALA A 29 8.15 11.21 4.93
C ALA A 29 6.80 11.09 4.22
N VAL A 30 6.64 10.05 3.42
CA VAL A 30 5.41 9.73 2.70
C VAL A 30 5.18 8.23 2.65
N HIS A 31 3.93 7.83 2.86
CA HIS A 31 3.42 6.50 2.58
C HIS A 31 2.12 6.65 1.78
N VAL A 32 2.09 6.17 0.54
CA VAL A 32 0.92 6.25 -0.33
C VAL A 32 0.58 4.86 -0.87
N GLY A 33 -0.70 4.53 -0.85
CA GLY A 33 -1.27 3.38 -1.55
C GLY A 33 -2.29 3.89 -2.57
N VAL A 34 -2.20 3.43 -3.81
CA VAL A 34 -3.12 3.79 -4.90
C VAL A 34 -3.75 2.52 -5.43
N VAL A 35 -5.07 2.46 -5.37
CA VAL A 35 -5.84 1.37 -5.98
C VAL A 35 -6.22 1.76 -7.40
N HIS A 36 -5.84 0.96 -8.38
CA HIS A 36 -6.25 1.12 -9.78
C HIS A 36 -6.80 -0.20 -10.34
N GLY A 37 -8.11 -0.24 -10.54
CA GLY A 37 -8.78 -1.50 -10.89
C GLY A 37 -8.65 -2.51 -9.75
N GLU A 38 -7.97 -3.62 -10.00
CA GLU A 38 -7.70 -4.70 -9.03
C GLU A 38 -6.28 -4.65 -8.46
N GLU A 39 -5.45 -3.73 -8.94
CA GLU A 39 -4.05 -3.59 -8.55
C GLU A 39 -3.88 -2.51 -7.48
N VAL A 40 -2.89 -2.71 -6.62
CA VAL A 40 -2.52 -1.78 -5.55
C VAL A 40 -1.04 -1.44 -5.68
N ASP A 41 -0.75 -0.20 -6.07
CA ASP A 41 0.60 0.35 -6.05
C ASP A 41 0.87 0.99 -4.69
N THR A 42 2.06 0.76 -4.15
CA THR A 42 2.49 1.42 -2.91
C THR A 42 3.84 2.09 -3.08
N ALA A 43 4.00 3.25 -2.46
CA ALA A 43 5.28 3.93 -2.36
C ALA A 43 5.52 4.41 -0.94
N PHE A 44 6.72 4.11 -0.43
CA PHE A 44 7.20 4.57 0.86
C PHE A 44 8.55 5.26 0.69
N ALA A 45 8.66 6.50 1.15
CA ALA A 45 9.92 7.24 1.16
C ALA A 45 10.02 8.09 2.42
N GLN A 46 11.20 8.14 3.02
CA GLN A 46 11.48 8.99 4.17
C GLN A 46 12.92 9.46 4.17
N THR A 47 13.16 10.62 4.77
CA THR A 47 14.49 11.15 5.09
C THR A 47 14.53 11.44 6.59
N ALA A 48 15.54 10.93 7.30
CA ALA A 48 15.79 11.27 8.69
C ALA A 48 17.29 11.32 8.99
N ASP A 49 17.65 11.99 10.08
CA ASP A 49 19.04 12.16 10.48
C ASP A 49 19.62 10.91 11.17
N ASP A 50 18.77 10.06 11.74
CA ASP A 50 19.18 8.80 12.39
C ASP A 50 18.13 7.66 12.28
N PRO A 51 18.56 6.39 12.37
CA PRO A 51 17.67 5.23 12.20
C PRO A 51 16.56 5.10 13.25
N HIS A 52 16.73 5.68 14.44
CA HIS A 52 15.70 5.63 15.48
C HIS A 52 14.56 6.59 15.12
N GLU A 53 14.88 7.78 14.59
CA GLU A 53 13.90 8.71 14.05
C GLU A 53 13.15 8.14 12.84
N GLU A 54 13.84 7.42 11.94
CA GLU A 54 13.20 6.67 10.84
C GLU A 54 12.16 5.67 11.35
N GLY A 55 12.53 4.87 12.36
CA GLY A 55 11.64 3.87 12.95
C GLY A 55 10.40 4.48 13.60
N LEU A 56 10.58 5.55 14.39
CA LEU A 56 9.45 6.23 15.03
C LEU A 56 8.51 6.90 14.02
N ARG A 57 9.04 7.46 12.93
CA ARG A 57 8.22 8.04 11.85
C ARG A 57 7.41 6.99 11.13
N ALA A 58 8.03 5.87 10.76
CA ALA A 58 7.31 4.74 10.15
C ALA A 58 6.18 4.22 11.06
N LEU A 59 6.45 4.07 12.36
CA LEU A 59 5.42 3.66 13.33
C LEU A 59 4.30 4.70 13.48
N THR A 60 4.64 5.99 13.44
CA THR A 60 3.64 7.06 13.50
C THR A 60 2.73 7.04 12.28
N LEU A 61 3.28 6.87 11.08
CA LEU A 61 2.51 6.73 9.85
C LEU A 61 1.59 5.50 9.92
N LEU A 62 2.11 4.36 10.36
CA LEU A 62 1.32 3.14 10.55
C LEU A 62 0.20 3.35 11.57
N ALA A 63 0.47 3.99 12.70
CA ALA A 63 -0.54 4.25 13.73
C ALA A 63 -1.66 5.16 13.21
N THR A 64 -1.32 6.20 12.44
CA THR A 64 -2.32 7.05 11.77
C THR A 64 -3.16 6.25 10.79
N HIS A 65 -2.54 5.35 10.01
CA HIS A 65 -3.26 4.51 9.06
C HIS A 65 -4.18 3.51 9.76
N LEU A 66 -3.71 2.83 10.81
CA LEU A 66 -4.52 1.92 11.62
C LEU A 66 -5.74 2.61 12.20
N ARG A 67 -5.57 3.85 12.68
CA ARG A 67 -6.69 4.63 13.20
C ARG A 67 -7.75 4.89 12.13
N LEU A 68 -7.34 5.34 10.94
CA LEU A 68 -8.25 5.62 9.84
C LEU A 68 -9.01 4.36 9.41
N VAL A 69 -8.30 3.23 9.24
CA VAL A 69 -8.93 1.97 8.83
C VAL A 69 -9.89 1.45 9.90
N ALA A 70 -9.55 1.58 11.18
CA ALA A 70 -10.43 1.20 12.29
C ALA A 70 -11.70 2.04 12.33
N GLU A 71 -11.59 3.36 12.12
CA GLU A 71 -12.74 4.27 12.04
C GLU A 71 -13.66 3.90 10.86
N GLU A 72 -13.10 3.59 9.69
CA GLU A 72 -13.86 3.18 8.49
C GLU A 72 -14.51 1.79 8.63
N ALA A 73 -13.78 0.83 9.21
CA ALA A 73 -14.26 -0.56 9.36
C ALA A 73 -15.18 -0.73 10.59
N GLY A 74 -15.23 0.24 11.50
CA GLY A 74 -16.03 0.16 12.71
C GLY A 74 -15.55 -0.90 13.70
N VAL A 75 -14.24 -1.14 13.76
CA VAL A 75 -13.60 -2.14 14.65
C VAL A 75 -12.46 -1.51 15.45
N ASP A 76 -11.98 -2.20 16.48
CA ASP A 76 -10.89 -1.72 17.33
C ASP A 76 -9.52 -1.84 16.62
N TYR A 77 -8.55 -1.00 17.03
CA TYR A 77 -7.21 -0.94 16.42
C TYR A 77 -6.48 -2.29 16.46
N GLU A 78 -6.64 -3.04 17.55
CA GLU A 78 -6.03 -4.36 17.74
C GLU A 78 -6.54 -5.38 16.72
N THR A 79 -7.83 -5.31 16.35
CA THR A 79 -8.42 -6.18 15.33
C THR A 79 -7.82 -5.87 13.96
N VAL A 80 -7.78 -4.58 13.58
CA VAL A 80 -7.17 -4.16 12.31
C VAL A 80 -5.72 -4.61 12.22
N ALA A 81 -4.94 -4.42 13.29
CA ALA A 81 -3.53 -4.81 13.32
C ALA A 81 -3.34 -6.33 13.17
N ALA A 82 -4.19 -7.14 13.81
CA ALA A 82 -4.13 -8.60 13.71
C ALA A 82 -4.51 -9.10 12.31
N ASP A 83 -5.53 -8.51 11.70
CA ASP A 83 -5.98 -8.87 10.36
C ASP A 83 -4.94 -8.45 9.30
N ALA A 84 -4.39 -7.24 9.41
CA ALA A 84 -3.33 -6.76 8.54
C ALA A 84 -2.07 -7.64 8.64
N ALA A 85 -1.67 -8.05 9.84
CA ALA A 85 -0.55 -8.98 10.04
C ALA A 85 -0.81 -10.35 9.40
N SER A 86 -2.04 -10.86 9.50
CA SER A 86 -2.43 -12.14 8.89
C SER A 86 -2.42 -12.07 7.36
N LEU A 87 -2.91 -10.97 6.78
CA LEU A 87 -2.89 -10.72 5.35
C LEU A 87 -1.45 -10.57 4.83
N ALA A 88 -0.59 -9.81 5.52
CA ALA A 88 0.81 -9.63 5.16
C ALA A 88 1.54 -10.98 5.06
N GLY A 89 1.37 -11.86 6.06
CA GLY A 89 1.97 -13.20 6.03
C GLY A 89 1.43 -14.08 4.90
N SER A 90 0.18 -13.89 4.49
CA SER A 90 -0.42 -14.65 3.38
C SER A 90 0.11 -14.20 2.01
N VAL A 91 0.45 -12.91 1.86
CA VAL A 91 1.04 -12.35 0.63
C VAL A 91 2.47 -12.85 0.43
N GLU A 92 3.25 -13.00 1.50
CA GLU A 92 4.60 -13.60 1.46
C GLU A 92 4.58 -15.08 1.04
N GLU A 93 3.45 -15.78 1.24
CA GLU A 93 3.27 -17.18 0.84
C GLU A 93 2.78 -17.37 -0.60
N LEU A 94 2.41 -16.30 -1.32
CA LEU A 94 2.05 -16.40 -2.73
C LEU A 94 3.32 -16.59 -3.55
N PRO A 95 3.49 -17.71 -4.28
CA PRO A 95 4.64 -17.88 -5.16
C PRO A 95 4.60 -16.76 -6.19
N ASP A 96 5.72 -16.05 -6.32
CA ASP A 96 5.97 -15.10 -7.39
C ASP A 96 5.55 -15.76 -8.72
N VAL A 97 4.45 -15.29 -9.30
CA VAL A 97 3.90 -15.86 -10.55
C VAL A 97 4.76 -15.40 -11.75
N GLY A 98 5.98 -14.91 -11.52
CA GLY A 98 6.99 -14.61 -12.53
C GLY A 98 7.87 -15.79 -12.96
N ASP A 99 7.77 -16.97 -12.32
CA ASP A 99 8.58 -18.15 -12.68
C ASP A 99 7.81 -19.20 -13.51
N ARG A 100 6.84 -18.76 -14.33
CA ARG A 100 6.09 -19.63 -15.25
C ARG A 100 6.23 -19.22 -16.72
N ASP A 101 7.44 -18.90 -17.16
CA ASP A 101 7.80 -18.83 -18.60
C ASP A 101 9.25 -19.26 -18.87
N ALA A 102 9.75 -20.28 -18.15
CA ALA A 102 11.02 -20.94 -18.44
C ALA A 102 10.86 -22.41 -18.84
N GLU A 103 9.75 -22.78 -19.47
CA GLU A 103 9.64 -24.04 -20.21
C GLU A 103 9.09 -23.77 -21.61
N SER A 104 9.98 -23.56 -22.59
CA SER A 104 9.89 -24.14 -23.94
C SER A 104 10.72 -23.36 -24.98
N VAL A 105 12.03 -23.64 -25.07
CA VAL A 105 12.78 -23.79 -26.33
C VAL A 105 13.98 -24.69 -25.98
N GLY A 106 13.94 -26.01 -26.14
CA GLY A 106 14.01 -26.70 -27.42
C GLY A 106 15.48 -26.98 -27.77
N ASP A 107 15.95 -28.22 -27.57
CA ASP A 107 16.88 -28.80 -28.54
C ASP A 107 16.74 -30.32 -28.64
N SER A 108 16.38 -30.74 -29.83
CA SER A 108 16.34 -32.12 -30.26
C SER A 108 17.68 -32.44 -30.88
N GLU A 109 18.59 -33.06 -30.15
CA GLU A 109 19.79 -33.66 -30.76
C GLU A 109 19.70 -35.18 -30.67
N ARG A 110 19.54 -35.75 -31.88
CA ARG A 110 19.79 -37.13 -32.24
C ARG A 110 21.21 -37.57 -31.85
N GLU A 111 21.45 -38.87 -32.04
CA GLU A 111 22.74 -39.58 -32.11
C GLU A 111 23.06 -40.36 -30.82
N GLY A 112 23.14 -41.69 -30.80
CA GLY A 112 23.06 -42.72 -31.85
C GLY A 112 23.06 -44.12 -31.22
#